data_AF-A0A948J2T9-F1
#
_entry.id   AF-A0A948J2T9-F1
#
_cell.length_a   1.000
_cell.length_b   1.000
_cell.length_c   1.000
_cell.angle_alpha   90.00
_cell.angle_beta   90.00
_cell.angle_gamma   90.00
#
_symmetry.space_group_name_H-M   'P 1'
#
loop_
_entity.id
_entity.type
_entity.pdbx_description
1 polymer ?
#
loop_
_entity_poly.entity_id
_entity_poly.type
_entity_poly.pdbx_seq_one_letter_code
_entity_poly.pdbx_strand_id
1 'polypeptide(L)'
;MSDTKTPAAELLERLQHKGLRLSATPDGALQVWPAVWLDEATSEAIRAHKPGLLALLSTMAVDVLEDDRHRCRDCYHLQRKGNCAMAAQGRLPGVPEWYTPHKDILQRCNLFCALPY
;
A
#
# COMPACT_ATOMS: atom_id res chain seq x y z
N MET A 1 -9.17 30.06 8.89
CA MET A 1 -10.05 29.03 8.35
C MET A 1 -9.42 27.70 8.74
N SER A 2 -9.88 27.10 9.83
CA SER A 2 -9.25 25.90 10.39
C SER A 2 -9.65 24.70 9.53
N ASP A 3 -8.72 24.20 8.72
CA ASP A 3 -8.81 22.86 8.14
C ASP A 3 -9.00 21.87 9.28
N THR A 4 -10.23 21.45 9.53
CA THR A 4 -10.51 20.47 10.58
C THR A 4 -10.23 19.11 9.95
N LYS A 5 -8.95 18.77 9.88
CA LYS A 5 -8.51 17.49 9.33
C LYS A 5 -9.11 16.37 10.18
N THR A 6 -9.69 15.36 9.53
CA THR A 6 -10.28 14.24 10.27
C THR A 6 -9.17 13.51 11.04
N PRO A 7 -9.46 12.89 12.20
CA PRO A 7 -8.45 12.14 12.96
C PRO A 7 -7.75 11.05 12.13
N ALA A 8 -8.47 10.43 11.18
CA ALA A 8 -7.89 9.48 10.24
C ALA A 8 -6.91 10.13 9.25
N ALA A 9 -7.20 11.34 8.78
CA ALA A 9 -6.32 12.08 7.88
C ALA A 9 -5.05 12.56 8.61
N GLU A 10 -5.15 12.98 9.88
CA GLU A 10 -3.96 13.31 10.71
C GLU A 10 -3.10 12.08 10.98
N LEU A 11 -3.73 10.94 11.27
CA LEU A 11 -3.02 9.67 11.42
C LEU A 11 -2.30 9.30 10.13
N LEU A 12 -2.95 9.38 8.97
CA LEU A 12 -2.34 9.06 7.68
C LEU A 12 -1.08 9.89 7.42
N GLU A 13 -1.13 11.21 7.62
CA GLU A 13 0.04 12.08 7.49
C GLU A 13 1.16 11.70 8.45
N ARG A 14 0.83 11.44 9.72
CA ARG A 14 1.83 11.03 10.71
C ARG A 14 2.50 9.71 10.33
N LEU A 15 1.75 8.77 9.78
CA LEU A 15 2.30 7.50 9.29
C LEU A 15 3.23 7.75 8.09
N GLN A 16 2.81 8.57 7.12
CA GLN A 16 3.64 8.95 5.97
C GLN A 16 4.92 9.66 6.38
N HIS A 17 4.88 10.57 7.35
CA HIS A 17 6.06 11.22 7.90
C HIS A 17 7.02 10.26 8.62
N LYS A 18 6.50 9.18 9.21
CA LYS A 18 7.32 8.08 9.76
C LYS A 18 7.86 7.14 8.68
N GLY A 19 7.56 7.40 7.40
CA GLY A 19 7.93 6.54 6.28
C GLY A 19 7.05 5.31 6.12
N LEU A 20 5.95 5.21 6.87
CA LEU A 20 4.92 4.20 6.67
C LEU A 20 3.98 4.65 5.56
N ARG A 21 3.70 3.75 4.64
CA ARG A 21 2.75 3.93 3.55
C ARG A 21 1.59 2.99 3.71
N LEU A 22 0.44 3.47 3.26
CA LEU A 22 -0.83 2.78 3.34
C LEU A 22 -1.49 2.80 1.96
N SER A 23 -2.02 1.67 1.53
CA SER A 23 -2.98 1.59 0.43
C SER A 23 -4.23 0.85 0.87
N ALA A 24 -5.36 1.24 0.26
CA ALA A 24 -6.56 0.44 0.27
C ALA A 24 -6.46 -0.61 -0.84
N THR A 25 -6.82 -1.84 -0.53
CA THR A 25 -6.96 -2.90 -1.51
C THR A 25 -8.40 -2.98 -2.03
N PRO A 26 -8.63 -3.53 -3.23
CA PRO A 26 -9.97 -3.65 -3.81
C PRO A 26 -10.97 -4.45 -2.95
N ASP A 27 -10.49 -5.36 -2.11
CA ASP A 27 -11.28 -6.15 -1.16
C ASP A 27 -11.56 -5.43 0.18
N GLY A 28 -11.18 -4.15 0.31
CA GLY A 28 -11.45 -3.34 1.49
C GLY A 28 -10.51 -3.60 2.68
N ALA A 29 -9.33 -4.16 2.41
CA ALA A 29 -8.26 -4.25 3.39
C ALA A 29 -7.29 -3.05 3.29
N LEU A 30 -6.54 -2.83 4.37
CA LEU A 30 -5.44 -1.87 4.38
C LEU A 30 -4.13 -2.64 4.30
N GLN A 31 -3.29 -2.27 3.35
CA GLN A 31 -1.89 -2.67 3.31
C GLN A 31 -1.06 -1.58 3.95
N VAL A 32 -0.06 -1.98 4.77
CA VAL A 32 0.82 -1.07 5.47
C VAL A 32 2.27 -1.54 5.30
N TRP A 33 3.16 -0.62 4.93
CA TRP A 33 4.57 -0.93 4.73
C TRP A 33 5.49 0.26 5.07
N PRO A 34 6.76 0.00 5.44
CA PRO A 34 7.33 -1.32 5.64
C PRO A 34 6.84 -1.97 6.95
N ALA A 35 6.50 -3.26 6.90
CA ALA A 35 5.96 -3.97 8.08
C ALA A 35 6.95 -3.99 9.27
N VAL A 36 8.25 -3.84 9.01
CA VAL A 36 9.28 -3.75 10.06
C VAL A 36 9.17 -2.49 10.91
N TRP A 37 8.45 -1.46 10.45
CA TRP A 37 8.20 -0.23 11.20
C TRP A 37 6.80 -0.20 11.83
N LEU A 38 6.07 -1.31 11.74
CA LEU A 38 4.75 -1.44 12.31
C LEU A 38 4.83 -2.03 13.73
N ASP A 39 4.98 -1.14 14.72
CA ASP A 39 4.87 -1.52 16.14
C ASP A 39 3.39 -1.74 16.56
N GLU A 40 3.18 -2.30 17.76
CA GLU A 40 1.83 -2.61 18.26
C GLU A 40 0.98 -1.35 18.42
N ALA A 41 1.56 -0.25 18.92
CA ALA A 41 0.84 1.01 19.10
C ALA A 41 0.36 1.60 17.76
N THR A 42 1.19 1.51 16.73
CA THR A 42 0.89 1.94 15.37
C THR A 42 -0.15 1.03 14.74
N SER A 43 -0.04 -0.28 14.94
CA SER A 43 -1.05 -1.25 14.50
C SER A 43 -2.42 -0.95 15.10
N GLU A 44 -2.48 -0.69 16.41
CA GLU A 44 -3.72 -0.39 17.10
C GLU A 44 -4.33 0.94 16.64
N ALA A 45 -3.50 1.98 16.44
CA ALA A 45 -3.96 3.25 15.89
C ALA A 45 -4.56 3.10 14.49
N ILE A 46 -3.95 2.28 13.62
CA ILE A 46 -4.45 1.99 12.27
C ILE A 46 -5.76 1.21 12.34
N ARG A 47 -5.88 0.19 13.22
CA ARG A 47 -7.12 -0.57 13.41
C ARG A 47 -8.26 0.34 13.85
N ALA A 48 -8.02 1.20 14.84
CA ALA A 48 -9.02 2.13 15.38
C ALA A 48 -9.56 3.12 14.34
N HIS A 49 -8.75 3.50 13.34
CA HIS A 49 -9.14 4.45 12.29
C HIS A 49 -9.35 3.81 10.91
N LYS A 50 -9.39 2.47 10.84
CA LYS A 50 -9.44 1.73 9.57
C LYS A 50 -10.54 2.21 8.60
N PRO A 51 -11.80 2.43 9.02
CA PRO A 51 -12.85 2.89 8.11
C PRO A 51 -12.55 4.27 7.51
N GLY A 52 -12.03 5.20 8.32
CA GLY A 52 -11.67 6.54 7.86
C GLY A 52 -10.46 6.54 6.92
N LEU A 53 -9.45 5.70 7.21
CA LEU A 53 -8.29 5.52 6.34
C LEU A 53 -8.70 4.90 4.98
N LEU A 54 -9.56 3.89 4.98
CA LEU A 54 -10.09 3.30 3.75
C LEU A 54 -10.87 4.33 2.93
N ALA A 55 -11.74 5.11 3.56
CA ALA A 55 -12.49 6.15 2.84
C ALA A 55 -11.54 7.16 2.17
N LEU A 56 -10.52 7.65 2.88
CA LEU A 56 -9.54 8.59 2.34
C LEU A 56 -8.77 7.99 1.16
N LEU A 57 -8.23 6.78 1.33
CA LEU A 57 -7.40 6.11 0.31
C LEU A 57 -8.23 5.70 -0.92
N SER A 58 -9.50 5.32 -0.72
CA SER A 58 -10.42 5.00 -1.81
C SER A 58 -10.89 6.25 -2.55
N THR A 59 -11.17 7.37 -1.86
CA THR A 59 -11.55 8.63 -2.54
C THR A 59 -10.41 9.16 -3.40
N MET A 60 -9.16 9.08 -2.94
CA MET A 60 -7.99 9.42 -3.77
C MET A 60 -7.87 8.55 -5.03
N ALA A 61 -8.40 7.31 -5.01
CA ALA A 61 -8.40 6.42 -6.16
C ALA A 61 -9.59 6.65 -7.13
N VAL A 62 -10.62 7.39 -6.73
CA VAL A 62 -11.86 7.58 -7.52
C VAL A 62 -11.79 8.79 -8.46
N ASP A 63 -10.88 9.74 -8.23
CA ASP A 63 -10.86 11.00 -8.99
C ASP A 63 -10.14 10.92 -10.35
N VAL A 64 -9.73 9.74 -10.78
CA VAL A 64 -9.18 9.55 -12.12
C VAL A 64 -9.65 8.21 -12.68
N LEU A 65 -10.09 8.21 -13.93
CA LEU A 65 -10.05 7.03 -14.82
C LEU A 65 -8.57 6.65 -15.08
N GLU A 66 -7.76 6.61 -14.02
CA GLU A 66 -6.33 6.42 -14.09
C GLU A 66 -6.08 4.97 -14.41
N ASP A 67 -5.15 4.79 -15.33
CA ASP A 67 -4.51 3.52 -15.55
C ASP A 67 -3.85 3.06 -14.24
N ASP A 68 -4.55 2.22 -13.48
CA ASP A 68 -4.13 1.56 -12.24
C ASP A 68 -3.06 0.48 -12.47
N ARG A 69 -2.54 0.36 -13.70
CA ARG A 69 -1.37 -0.46 -13.97
C ARG A 69 -0.13 0.25 -13.44
N HIS A 70 0.73 -0.52 -12.81
CA HIS A 70 1.99 -0.04 -12.28
C HIS A 70 3.14 -0.92 -12.79
N ARG A 71 4.36 -0.37 -12.83
CA ARG A 71 5.54 -1.16 -13.12
C ARG A 71 6.03 -1.80 -11.83
N CYS A 72 6.41 -3.08 -11.89
CA CYS A 72 6.95 -3.76 -10.70
C CYS A 72 8.23 -3.10 -10.17
N ARG A 73 9.01 -2.38 -11.00
CA ARG A 73 10.16 -1.59 -10.52
C ARG A 73 9.80 -0.47 -9.55
N ASP A 74 8.57 0.03 -9.63
CA ASP A 74 8.08 1.12 -8.78
C ASP A 74 7.44 0.56 -7.48
N CYS A 75 7.43 -0.77 -7.31
CA CYS A 75 6.84 -1.45 -6.16
C CYS A 75 7.89 -1.75 -5.08
N TYR A 76 7.58 -1.37 -3.83
CA TYR A 76 8.38 -1.66 -2.64
C TYR A 76 8.60 -3.17 -2.41
N HIS A 77 7.69 -4.02 -2.89
CA HIS A 77 7.83 -5.47 -2.75
C HIS A 77 8.79 -6.11 -3.76
N LEU A 78 9.31 -5.37 -4.73
CA LEU A 78 10.34 -5.88 -5.63
C LEU A 78 11.66 -6.06 -4.87
N GLN A 79 12.12 -7.29 -4.76
CA GLN A 79 13.39 -7.58 -4.09
C GLN A 79 14.57 -7.26 -5.01
N ARG A 80 15.77 -7.09 -4.42
CA ARG A 80 17.02 -6.82 -5.18
C ARG A 80 17.33 -7.87 -6.24
N LYS A 81 16.99 -9.15 -5.98
CA LYS A 81 17.16 -10.26 -6.92
C LYS A 81 16.13 -10.25 -8.07
N GLY A 82 15.13 -9.38 -8.01
CA GLY A 82 14.09 -9.21 -9.03
C GLY A 82 12.81 -9.99 -8.78
N ASN A 83 12.75 -10.85 -7.75
CA ASN A 83 11.55 -11.59 -7.36
C ASN A 83 10.59 -10.74 -6.51
N CYS A 84 9.31 -11.11 -6.53
CA CYS A 84 8.27 -10.43 -5.74
C CYS A 84 8.24 -10.96 -4.31
N ALA A 85 8.40 -10.09 -3.30
CA ALA A 85 8.34 -10.47 -1.89
C ALA A 85 6.96 -11.02 -1.49
N MET A 86 5.87 -10.50 -2.06
CA MET A 86 4.52 -10.98 -1.76
C MET A 86 4.25 -12.36 -2.35
N ALA A 87 4.79 -12.65 -3.55
CA ALA A 87 4.74 -13.98 -4.11
C ALA A 87 5.54 -14.96 -3.25
N ALA A 88 6.78 -14.61 -2.86
CA ALA A 88 7.62 -15.44 -1.99
C ALA A 88 7.02 -15.73 -0.60
N GLN A 89 6.03 -14.95 -0.16
CA GLN A 89 5.28 -15.19 1.07
C GLN A 89 3.96 -15.95 0.84
N GLY A 90 3.68 -16.43 -0.38
CA GLY A 90 2.43 -17.08 -0.75
C GLY A 90 1.21 -16.16 -0.74
N ARG A 91 1.41 -14.83 -0.74
CA ARG A 91 0.32 -13.85 -0.60
C ARG A 91 -0.25 -13.39 -1.94
N LEU A 92 0.42 -13.68 -3.05
CA LEU A 92 -0.03 -13.31 -4.39
C LEU A 92 -0.88 -14.45 -4.99
N PRO A 93 -2.21 -14.29 -5.15
CA PRO A 93 -3.07 -15.37 -5.60
C PRO A 93 -2.73 -15.85 -7.01
N GLY A 94 -2.71 -17.18 -7.22
CA GLY A 94 -2.48 -17.78 -8.54
C GLY A 94 -1.04 -17.65 -9.07
N VAL A 95 -0.09 -17.22 -8.23
CA VAL A 95 1.30 -16.99 -8.60
C VAL A 95 2.24 -17.80 -7.70
N PRO A 96 3.23 -18.52 -8.25
CA PRO A 96 4.15 -19.33 -7.44
C PRO A 96 5.10 -18.48 -6.58
N GLU A 97 5.63 -19.08 -5.50
CA GLU A 97 6.51 -18.38 -4.55
C GLU A 97 7.82 -17.88 -5.17
N TRP A 98 8.29 -18.53 -6.23
CA TRP A 98 9.49 -18.14 -6.99
C TRP A 98 9.20 -17.14 -8.13
N TYR A 99 8.05 -16.48 -8.12
CA TYR A 99 7.67 -15.56 -9.19
C TYR A 99 8.61 -14.34 -9.31
N THR A 100 9.05 -14.12 -10.55
CA THR A 100 9.89 -13.00 -10.95
C THR A 100 9.11 -12.16 -11.96
N PRO A 101 8.54 -11.00 -11.57
CA PRO A 101 7.75 -10.17 -12.48
C PRO A 101 8.61 -9.49 -13.56
N HIS A 102 7.97 -9.16 -14.68
CA HIS A 102 8.53 -8.21 -15.63
C HIS A 102 8.54 -6.80 -15.02
N LYS A 103 9.73 -6.23 -14.82
CA LYS A 103 9.94 -4.97 -14.08
C LYS A 103 9.39 -3.74 -14.78
N ASP A 104 9.26 -3.80 -16.11
CA ASP A 104 8.99 -2.66 -16.98
C ASP A 104 7.59 -2.64 -17.58
N ILE A 105 6.89 -3.78 -17.51
CA ILE A 105 5.56 -3.91 -18.07
C ILE A 105 4.58 -3.31 -17.07
N LEU A 106 3.67 -2.47 -17.57
CA LEU A 106 2.52 -1.99 -16.82
C LEU A 106 1.58 -3.16 -16.55
N GLN A 107 1.40 -3.50 -15.27
CA GLN A 107 0.57 -4.61 -14.81
C GLN A 107 -0.32 -4.16 -13.67
N ARG A 108 -1.53 -4.71 -13.60
CA ARG A 108 -2.39 -4.56 -12.42
C ARG A 108 -1.93 -5.52 -11.34
N CYS A 109 -1.70 -5.02 -10.14
CA CYS A 109 -1.37 -5.83 -8.99
C CYS A 109 -2.10 -5.27 -7.77
N ASN A 110 -2.98 -6.07 -7.18
CA ASN A 110 -3.76 -5.69 -5.99
C ASN A 110 -2.88 -5.55 -4.73
N LEU A 111 -1.63 -6.00 -4.81
CA LEU A 111 -0.61 -5.84 -3.78
C LEU A 111 0.45 -4.81 -4.21
N PHE A 112 0.16 -3.98 -5.22
CA PHE A 112 1.06 -2.90 -5.60
C PHE A 112 1.18 -1.89 -4.47
N CYS A 113 2.40 -1.41 -4.30
CA CYS A 113 2.84 -0.77 -3.10
C CYS A 113 3.95 0.21 -3.49
N ALA A 114 3.60 1.44 -3.86
CA ALA A 114 4.55 2.37 -4.46
C ALA A 114 5.78 2.64 -3.58
N LEU A 115 6.96 2.73 -4.19
CA LEU A 115 8.19 3.22 -3.57
C LEU A 115 8.08 4.73 -3.25
N PRO A 116 8.66 5.20 -2.14
CA PRO A 116 8.87 6.63 -1.94
C PRO A 116 9.84 7.16 -2.99
N TYR A 117 9.39 8.19 -3.72
CA TYR A 117 10.25 9.03 -4.56
C TYR A 117 10.99 10.03 -3.68
#